data_AF-A0A7J8XZ39-F1
#
_entry.id   AF-A0A7J8XZ39-F1
#
_cell.length_a   1.000
_cell.length_b   1.000
_cell.length_c   1.000
_cell.angle_alpha   90.00
_cell.angle_beta   90.00
_cell.angle_gamma   90.00
#
_symmetry.space_group_name_H-M   'P 1'
#
loop_
_entity.id
_entity.type
_entity.pdbx_description
1 polymer ?
#
loop_
_entity_poly.entity_id
_entity_poly.type
_entity_poly.pdbx_seq_one_letter_code
_entity_poly.pdbx_strand_id
1 'polypeptide(L)'
;MNFDQFVELNTKGAESEEVLKDAFSVYDRNENGWISAEELQEVLKSLGDECSIEECRKMISGVDNDGNGMIDFQEFKVMMMAAHSIQPLNGLNL
;
A
#
# COMPACT_ATOMS: atom_id res chain seq x y z
N MET A 1 26.73 7.46 -12.20
CA MET A 1 25.36 7.35 -11.68
C MET A 1 24.92 8.78 -11.38
N ASN A 2 23.98 9.31 -12.17
CA ASN A 2 23.51 10.70 -12.05
C ASN A 2 22.38 10.75 -11.00
N PHE A 3 22.24 11.87 -10.28
CA PHE A 3 21.21 12.08 -9.27
C PHE A 3 19.80 11.94 -9.86
N ASP A 4 19.62 12.35 -11.12
CA ASP A 4 18.39 12.15 -11.88
C ASP A 4 18.04 10.67 -12.06
N GLN A 5 19.05 9.80 -12.21
CA GLN A 5 18.87 8.36 -12.33
C GLN A 5 18.52 7.71 -10.99
N PHE A 6 18.99 8.28 -9.87
CA PHE A 6 18.65 7.83 -8.52
C PHE A 6 17.20 8.21 -8.16
N VAL A 7 16.74 9.38 -8.60
CA VAL A 7 15.34 9.80 -8.46
C VAL A 7 14.43 8.95 -9.34
N GLU A 8 14.79 8.66 -10.60
CA GLU A 8 14.01 7.76 -11.47
C GLU A 8 13.90 6.33 -10.93
N LEU A 9 14.96 5.80 -10.32
CA LEU A 9 14.92 4.47 -9.70
C LEU A 9 14.00 4.43 -8.47
N ASN A 10 13.92 5.53 -7.72
CA ASN A 10 13.10 5.62 -6.52
C ASN A 10 11.62 5.95 -6.83
N THR A 11 11.33 6.66 -7.93
CA THR A 11 9.95 6.97 -8.36
C THR A 11 9.32 5.89 -9.22
N LYS A 12 10.10 5.16 -10.03
CA LYS A 12 9.59 4.01 -10.82
C LYS A 12 9.54 2.70 -10.03
N GLY A 13 10.25 2.63 -8.89
CA GLY A 13 10.28 1.45 -8.03
C GLY A 13 8.93 1.17 -7.37
N ALA A 14 8.20 2.18 -6.92
CA ALA A 14 6.90 1.99 -6.25
C ALA A 14 5.76 1.53 -7.19
N GLU A 15 5.96 1.64 -8.52
CA GLU A 15 4.98 1.22 -9.53
C GLU A 15 5.28 -0.17 -10.12
N SER A 16 6.46 -0.74 -9.85
CA SER A 16 6.79 -2.06 -10.38
C SER A 16 6.04 -3.14 -9.61
N GLU A 17 5.46 -4.07 -10.35
CA GLU A 17 4.71 -5.19 -9.78
C GLU A 17 5.55 -6.00 -8.78
N GLU A 18 6.87 -6.04 -8.95
CA GLU A 18 7.81 -6.68 -8.02
C GLU A 18 7.83 -5.99 -6.65
N VAL A 19 7.93 -4.66 -6.59
CA VAL A 19 7.93 -3.94 -5.30
C VAL A 19 6.57 -4.02 -4.63
N LEU A 20 5.49 -4.01 -5.41
CA LEU A 20 4.14 -4.21 -4.89
C LEU A 20 3.95 -5.62 -4.35
N LYS A 21 4.54 -6.65 -4.98
CA LYS A 21 4.54 -8.02 -4.47
C LYS A 21 5.36 -8.17 -3.19
N ASP A 22 6.54 -7.57 -3.15
CA ASP A 22 7.38 -7.58 -1.95
C ASP A 22 6.66 -6.88 -0.78
N ALA A 23 6.06 -5.72 -1.03
CA ALA A 23 5.25 -5.03 -0.04
C ALA A 23 4.05 -5.88 0.38
N PHE A 24 3.32 -6.45 -0.58
CA PHE A 24 2.17 -7.32 -0.31
C PHE A 24 2.56 -8.50 0.58
N SER A 25 3.71 -9.15 0.34
CA SER A 25 4.22 -10.25 1.17
C SER A 25 4.59 -9.81 2.60
N VAL A 26 4.91 -8.54 2.82
CA VAL A 26 5.10 -8.01 4.18
C VAL A 26 3.76 -7.92 4.92
N TYR A 27 2.67 -7.59 4.21
CA TYR A 27 1.33 -7.49 4.78
C TYR A 27 0.64 -8.86 4.92
N ASP A 28 0.67 -9.68 3.87
CA ASP A 28 0.10 -11.04 3.82
C ASP A 28 1.03 -12.03 4.54
N ARG A 29 0.82 -12.19 5.84
CA ARG A 29 1.67 -13.02 6.71
C ARG A 29 1.47 -14.51 6.48
N ASN A 30 0.28 -14.90 6.05
CA ASN A 30 -0.08 -16.30 5.86
C ASN A 30 0.10 -16.77 4.39
N GLU A 31 0.49 -15.86 3.49
CA GLU A 31 0.74 -16.09 2.06
C GLU A 31 -0.49 -16.68 1.34
N ASN A 32 -1.70 -16.33 1.77
CA ASN A 32 -2.94 -16.81 1.13
C ASN A 32 -3.34 -15.97 -0.11
N GLY A 33 -2.66 -14.86 -0.37
CA GLY A 33 -2.93 -13.93 -1.46
C GLY A 33 -3.94 -12.82 -1.12
N TRP A 34 -4.30 -12.64 0.15
CA TRP A 34 -5.30 -11.69 0.65
C TRP A 34 -4.84 -11.10 1.99
N ILE A 35 -4.93 -9.78 2.13
CA ILE A 35 -4.60 -9.11 3.41
C ILE A 35 -5.90 -8.93 4.21
N SER A 36 -5.96 -9.58 5.36
CA SER A 36 -7.05 -9.41 6.32
C SER A 36 -6.91 -8.15 7.20
N ALA A 37 -8.01 -7.74 7.84
CA ALA A 37 -8.00 -6.64 8.80
C ALA A 37 -7.04 -6.90 9.97
N GLU A 38 -6.92 -8.16 10.38
CA GLU A 38 -6.01 -8.64 11.40
C GLU A 38 -4.55 -8.52 10.94
N GLU A 39 -4.23 -8.95 9.73
CA GLU A 39 -2.87 -8.86 9.17
C GLU A 39 -2.43 -7.42 8.94
N LEU A 40 -3.32 -6.59 8.40
CA LEU A 40 -3.10 -5.15 8.25
C LEU A 40 -2.80 -4.53 9.61
N GLN A 41 -3.57 -4.87 10.65
CA GLN A 41 -3.32 -4.39 12.00
C GLN A 41 -1.95 -4.83 12.53
N GLU A 42 -1.57 -6.10 12.37
CA GLU A 42 -0.28 -6.60 12.86
C GLU A 42 0.90 -5.87 12.21
N VAL A 43 0.79 -5.56 10.93
CA VAL A 43 1.82 -4.81 10.20
C VAL A 43 1.88 -3.37 10.66
N LEU A 44 0.74 -2.69 10.80
CA LEU A 44 0.68 -1.31 11.32
C LEU A 44 1.26 -1.22 12.74
N LYS A 45 0.93 -2.19 13.60
CA LYS A 45 1.55 -2.32 14.93
C LYS A 45 3.05 -2.53 14.86
N SER A 46 3.53 -3.35 13.92
CA SER A 46 4.96 -3.59 13.72
C SER A 46 5.70 -2.33 13.23
N LEU A 47 5.01 -1.42 12.54
CA LEU A 47 5.52 -0.11 12.11
C LEU A 47 5.45 0.95 13.23
N GLY A 48 4.88 0.61 14.39
CA GLY A 48 4.74 1.50 15.54
C GLY A 48 3.43 2.30 15.55
N ASP A 49 2.47 1.96 14.69
CA ASP A 49 1.16 2.58 14.63
C ASP A 49 0.09 1.72 15.34
N GLU A 50 -0.68 2.32 16.24
CA GLU A 50 -1.69 1.62 17.04
C GLU A 50 -3.08 1.75 16.39
N CYS A 51 -3.25 1.16 15.21
CA CYS A 51 -4.56 1.07 14.57
C CYS A 51 -5.42 -0.03 15.19
N SER A 52 -6.67 0.29 15.51
CA SER A 52 -7.67 -0.68 15.95
C SER A 52 -8.17 -1.54 14.77
N ILE A 53 -8.72 -2.73 15.07
CA ILE A 53 -9.31 -3.59 14.03
C ILE A 53 -10.43 -2.85 13.29
N GLU A 54 -11.17 -1.99 13.99
CA GLU A 54 -12.27 -1.22 13.40
C GLU A 54 -11.78 -0.13 12.44
N GLU A 55 -10.64 0.51 12.75
CA GLU A 55 -9.97 1.41 11.81
C GLU A 55 -9.39 0.67 10.61
N CYS A 56 -8.79 -0.50 10.83
CA CYS A 56 -8.30 -1.34 9.73
C CYS A 56 -9.45 -1.76 8.80
N ARG A 57 -10.60 -2.16 9.36
CA ARG A 57 -11.82 -2.44 8.56
C ARG A 57 -12.29 -1.23 7.78
N LYS A 58 -12.22 -0.01 8.35
CA LYS A 58 -12.57 1.22 7.62
C LYS A 58 -11.60 1.49 6.48
N MET A 59 -10.30 1.28 6.68
CA MET A 59 -9.28 1.41 5.64
C MET A 59 -9.54 0.41 4.51
N ILE A 60 -9.80 -0.86 4.87
CA ILE A 60 -10.13 -1.92 3.91
C ILE A 60 -11.39 -1.55 3.14
N SER A 61 -12.46 -1.12 3.81
CA SER A 61 -13.73 -0.76 3.14
C SER A 61 -13.61 0.38 2.12
N GLY A 62 -12.52 1.16 2.17
CA GLY A 62 -12.25 2.21 1.18
C GLY A 62 -11.64 1.69 -0.13
N VAL A 63 -11.08 0.48 -0.13
CA VAL A 63 -10.37 -0.13 -1.27
C VAL A 63 -10.93 -1.49 -1.68
N ASP A 64 -11.63 -2.17 -0.77
CA ASP A 64 -12.39 -3.40 -0.95
C ASP A 64 -13.57 -3.12 -1.91
N ASN A 65 -13.38 -3.49 -3.17
CA ASN A 65 -14.32 -3.24 -4.24
C ASN A 65 -15.23 -4.46 -4.49
N ASP A 66 -14.76 -5.66 -4.16
CA ASP A 66 -15.56 -6.88 -4.27
C ASP A 66 -16.44 -7.16 -3.02
N GLY A 67 -16.18 -6.46 -1.92
CA GLY A 67 -16.93 -6.51 -0.67
C GLY A 67 -16.64 -7.75 0.16
N ASN A 68 -15.48 -8.39 -0.05
CA ASN A 68 -15.11 -9.62 0.66
C ASN A 68 -14.53 -9.36 2.07
N GLY A 69 -14.26 -8.08 2.42
CA GLY A 69 -13.71 -7.66 3.70
C GLY A 69 -12.21 -7.88 3.88
N MET A 70 -11.50 -8.19 2.78
CA MET A 70 -10.07 -8.42 2.65
C MET A 70 -9.53 -7.54 1.52
N ILE A 71 -8.21 -7.45 1.38
CA ILE A 71 -7.57 -6.74 0.26
C ILE A 71 -6.84 -7.75 -0.61
N ASP A 72 -7.24 -7.87 -1.87
CA ASP A 72 -6.51 -8.65 -2.87
C ASP A 72 -5.32 -7.90 -3.47
N PHE A 73 -4.50 -8.58 -4.24
CA PHE A 73 -3.32 -7.95 -4.86
C PHE A 73 -3.68 -6.77 -5.78
N GLN A 74 -4.80 -6.80 -6.51
CA GLN A 74 -5.23 -5.69 -7.35
C GLN A 74 -5.75 -4.51 -6.52
N GLU A 75 -6.52 -4.76 -5.47
CA GLU A 75 -7.02 -3.75 -4.55
C GLU A 75 -5.86 -3.08 -3.80
N PHE A 76 -4.86 -3.86 -3.39
CA PHE A 76 -3.63 -3.36 -2.79
C PHE A 76 -2.85 -2.45 -3.76
N LYS A 77 -2.76 -2.83 -5.05
CA LYS A 77 -2.14 -1.97 -6.06
C LYS A 77 -2.88 -0.64 -6.19
N VAL A 78 -4.21 -0.65 -6.25
CA VAL A 78 -5.02 0.57 -6.32
C VAL A 78 -4.80 1.41 -5.06
N MET A 79 -4.76 0.80 -3.88
CA MET A 79 -4.46 1.46 -2.61
C MET A 79 -3.09 2.15 -2.64
N MET A 80 -2.04 1.44 -3.05
CA MET A 80 -0.67 1.97 -3.11
C MET A 80 -0.53 3.07 -4.17
N MET A 81 -1.18 2.92 -5.32
CA MET A 81 -1.21 3.94 -6.38
C MET A 81 -2.00 5.19 -5.94
N ALA A 82 -3.12 5.02 -5.23
CA ALA A 82 -3.91 6.12 -4.69
C ALA A 82 -3.17 6.84 -3.56
N ALA A 83 -2.51 6.10 -2.66
CA ALA A 83 -1.68 6.65 -1.59
C ALA A 83 -0.47 7.41 -2.14
N HIS A 84 0.17 6.92 -3.22
CA HIS A 84 1.22 7.64 -3.94
C HIS A 84 0.69 8.80 -4.81
N SER A 85 -0.57 8.79 -5.25
CA SER A 85 -1.18 9.95 -5.92
C SER A 85 -1.47 11.13 -4.99
N ILE A 86 -1.30 10.97 -3.67
CA ILE A 86 -1.17 12.09 -2.72
C ILE A 86 0.30 12.57 -2.68
N GLN A 87 0.99 12.57 -3.83
CA GLN A 87 2.09 13.51 -4.02
C GLN A 87 1.46 14.90 -4.10
N PRO A 88 2.05 15.92 -3.45
CA PRO A 88 1.50 17.25 -3.51
C PRO A 88 1.33 17.66 -4.98
N LEU A 89 0.17 18.24 -5.28
CA LEU A 89 0.00 19.24 -6.31
C LEU A 89 1.01 20.39 -6.06
N ASN A 90 2.29 20.14 -6.33
CA ASN A 90 3.33 21.15 -6.46
C ASN A 90 3.83 21.17 -7.91
N GLY A 91 2.87 21.11 -8.84
CA GLY A 91 2.85 21.96 -10.01
C GLY A 91 2.33 23.36 -9.65
N LEU A 92 2.87 23.99 -8.60
CA LEU A 92 2.73 25.42 -8.41
C LEU A 92 3.79 26.08 -9.29
N ASN A 93 3.32 26.48 -10.48
CA ASN A 93 3.96 27.49 -11.30
C ASN A 93 4.31 28.73 -10.44
N LEU A 94 5.60 28.99 -10.28
CA LEU A 94 6.19 30.33 -10.20
C LEU A 94 7.47 30.34 -11.06
#